data_AF-A0A946VRE8-F1
#
_entry.id   AF-A0A946VRE8-F1
#
_cell.length_a   1.000
_cell.length_b   1.000
_cell.length_c   1.000
_cell.angle_alpha   90.00
_cell.angle_beta   90.00
_cell.angle_gamma   90.00
#
_symmetry.space_group_name_H-M   'P 1'
#
loop_
_entity.id
_entity.type
_entity.pdbx_description
1 polymer ?
#
loop_
_entity_poly.entity_id
_entity_poly.type
_entity_poly.pdbx_seq_one_letter_code
_entity_poly.pdbx_strand_id
1 'polypeptide(L)'
;MHGAWICGCNKSVPWRRLGRPSGGQLWLHVPCEVVGIDHLWDQTEQQGLQDKVTVVVGSDFGRTPFYNSARGKDHWNVTSMMAMGAGVRGNRVAGATDAHVDALAVNSAFRGML
;
A
#
# COMPACT_ATOMS: atom_id res chain seq x y z
N MET A 1 32.37 -1.14 -10.59
CA MET A 1 32.20 -2.55 -10.15
C MET A 1 31.99 -2.46 -8.64
N HIS A 2 30.91 -2.83 -7.95
CA HIS A 2 29.69 -3.64 -8.10
C HIS A 2 28.59 -2.84 -7.33
N GLY A 3 27.32 -2.69 -7.72
CA GLY A 3 26.36 -3.70 -8.12
C GLY A 3 25.26 -3.78 -7.06
N ALA A 4 24.15 -3.05 -7.24
CA ALA A 4 22.81 -3.40 -6.77
C ALA A 4 21.77 -2.54 -7.52
N TRP A 5 20.99 -3.20 -8.36
CA TRP A 5 19.87 -2.69 -9.13
C TRP A 5 18.57 -3.09 -8.42
N ILE A 6 17.63 -2.15 -8.22
CA ILE A 6 16.19 -2.27 -7.87
C ILE A 6 15.69 -0.81 -7.82
N CYS A 7 14.65 -0.29 -8.48
CA CYS A 7 13.65 -0.78 -9.44
C CYS A 7 13.46 0.33 -10.51
N GLY A 8 13.12 -0.05 -11.74
CA GLY A 8 13.03 0.82 -12.91
C GLY A 8 11.77 1.68 -12.98
N CYS A 9 11.65 2.67 -12.11
CA CYS A 9 10.98 3.93 -12.44
C CYS A 9 12.03 5.05 -12.32
N ASN A 10 12.09 5.91 -13.33
CA ASN A 10 13.08 6.96 -13.57
C ASN A 10 13.72 7.55 -12.29
N LYS A 11 15.03 7.87 -12.31
CA LYS A 11 15.80 8.47 -11.19
C LYS A 11 15.30 9.85 -10.71
N SER A 12 14.08 10.20 -11.04
CA SER A 12 13.43 11.49 -10.89
C SER A 12 12.23 11.45 -9.93
N VAL A 13 11.96 10.33 -9.26
CA VAL A 13 10.96 10.32 -8.18
C VAL A 13 11.44 11.29 -7.09
N PRO A 14 10.74 12.39 -6.79
CA PRO A 14 11.21 13.37 -5.83
C PRO A 14 11.23 12.72 -4.45
N TRP A 15 12.35 12.85 -3.75
CA TRP A 15 12.36 12.67 -2.30
C TRP A 15 11.33 13.64 -1.69
N ARG A 16 10.21 13.13 -1.18
CA ARG A 16 9.17 14.01 -0.59
C ARG A 16 9.63 14.45 0.80
N ARG A 17 9.82 15.76 0.99
CA ARG A 17 10.11 16.37 2.30
C ARG A 17 8.86 16.30 3.16
N LEU A 18 8.77 15.30 4.03
CA LEU A 18 7.78 15.31 5.12
C LEU A 18 8.38 16.13 6.27
N GLY A 19 7.90 17.35 6.46
CA GLY A 19 8.35 18.20 7.56
C GLY A 19 8.06 17.57 8.92
N ARG A 20 9.02 17.65 9.87
CA ARG A 20 8.78 17.41 11.31
C ARG A 20 9.28 18.59 12.16
N PRO A 21 8.70 18.82 13.36
CA PRO A 21 8.87 20.05 14.15
C PRO A 21 10.18 20.16 14.96
N SER A 22 11.27 19.46 14.61
CA SER A 22 12.46 19.42 15.49
C SER A 22 13.81 19.25 14.78
N GLY A 23 13.98 19.87 13.60
CA GLY A 23 15.31 20.15 13.03
C GLY A 23 16.13 18.98 12.46
N GLY A 24 15.58 17.76 12.40
CA GLY A 24 16.21 16.61 11.72
C GLY A 24 15.56 16.32 10.36
N GLN A 25 16.37 16.16 9.31
CA GLN A 25 15.90 15.75 7.97
C GLN A 25 15.81 14.23 7.91
N LEU A 26 14.61 13.69 7.71
CA LEU A 26 14.39 12.27 7.46
C LEU A 26 14.13 12.05 5.97
N TRP A 27 15.02 11.32 5.31
CA TRP A 27 14.87 10.92 3.91
C TRP A 27 14.31 9.49 3.88
N LEU A 28 13.04 9.35 3.47
CA LEU A 28 12.43 8.03 3.26
C LEU A 28 12.42 7.74 1.75
N HIS A 29 12.86 6.53 1.37
CA HIS A 29 12.58 6.02 0.03
C HIS A 29 11.07 5.76 -0.07
N VAL A 30 10.37 6.57 -0.86
CA VAL A 30 8.95 6.36 -1.15
C VAL A 30 8.87 5.42 -2.35
N PRO A 31 8.26 4.23 -2.22
CA PRO A 31 8.05 3.34 -3.35
C PRO A 31 7.27 4.07 -4.46
N CYS A 32 7.64 3.87 -5.72
CA CYS A 32 7.00 4.53 -6.87
C CYS A 32 5.49 4.28 -6.95
N GLU A 33 5.02 3.13 -6.45
CA GLU A 33 3.60 2.80 -6.34
C GLU A 33 2.83 3.81 -5.49
N VAL A 34 3.37 4.18 -4.33
CA VAL A 34 2.74 5.16 -3.43
C VAL A 34 2.70 6.55 -4.09
N VAL A 35 3.73 6.91 -4.86
CA VAL A 35 3.74 8.16 -5.63
C VAL A 35 2.70 8.14 -6.76
N GLY A 36 2.50 7.00 -7.42
CA GLY A 36 1.47 6.85 -8.44
C GLY A 36 0.05 7.00 -7.89
N ILE A 37 -0.22 6.44 -6.71
CA ILE A 37 -1.52 6.54 -6.04
C ILE A 37 -1.78 7.99 -5.59
N ASP A 38 -0.78 8.66 -5.01
CA ASP A 38 -0.86 10.09 -4.62
C ASP A 38 -1.20 10.96 -5.84
N HIS A 39 -0.48 10.76 -6.95
CA HIS A 39 -0.73 11.50 -8.18
C HIS A 39 -2.12 11.23 -8.77
N LEU A 40 -2.57 9.97 -8.79
CA LEU A 40 -3.93 9.63 -9.21
C LEU A 40 -4.96 10.39 -8.39
N TRP A 41 -4.81 10.39 -7.06
CA TRP A 41 -5.74 11.06 -6.16
C TRP A 41 -5.77 12.58 -6.38
N ASP A 42 -4.61 13.22 -6.48
CA ASP A 42 -4.49 14.65 -6.81
C ASP A 42 -5.25 15.00 -8.10
N GLN A 43 -5.15 14.15 -9.14
CA GLN A 43 -5.89 14.36 -10.39
C GLN A 43 -7.39 14.21 -10.21
N THR A 44 -7.84 13.26 -9.39
CA THR A 44 -9.28 13.13 -9.10
C THR A 44 -9.85 14.35 -8.39
N GLU A 45 -9.10 14.95 -7.45
CA GLU A 45 -9.51 16.17 -6.75
C GLU A 45 -9.54 17.37 -7.70
N GLN A 46 -8.52 17.51 -8.55
CA GLN A 46 -8.44 18.59 -9.55
C GLN A 46 -9.61 18.55 -10.55
N GLN A 47 -10.14 17.36 -10.84
CA GLN A 47 -11.27 17.18 -11.74
C GLN A 47 -12.64 17.18 -11.02
N GLY A 48 -12.67 17.32 -9.69
CA GLY A 48 -13.91 17.26 -8.91
C GLY A 48 -14.58 15.88 -8.93
N LEU A 49 -13.80 14.82 -9.07
CA LEU A 49 -14.26 13.43 -9.17
C LEU A 49 -14.06 12.62 -7.89
N GLN A 50 -13.42 13.18 -6.86
CA GLN A 50 -13.08 12.49 -5.61
C GLN A 50 -14.31 11.87 -4.90
N ASP A 51 -15.47 12.51 -5.03
CA ASP A 51 -16.74 12.03 -4.44
C ASP A 51 -17.50 11.03 -5.33
N LYS A 52 -16.95 10.71 -6.50
CA LYS A 52 -17.56 9.83 -7.52
C LYS A 52 -16.71 8.60 -7.85
N VAL A 53 -15.45 8.59 -7.43
CA VAL A 53 -14.49 7.53 -7.74
C VAL A 53 -14.11 6.78 -6.46
N THR A 54 -14.13 5.46 -6.55
CA THR A 54 -13.53 4.59 -5.54
C THR A 54 -12.24 4.00 -6.12
N VAL A 55 -11.13 4.19 -5.44
CA VAL A 55 -9.83 3.60 -5.80
C VAL A 55 -9.60 2.39 -4.92
N VAL A 56 -9.30 1.24 -5.53
CA VAL A 56 -8.93 0.00 -4.83
C VAL A 56 -7.56 -0.45 -5.34
N VAL A 57 -6.64 -0.66 -4.41
CA VAL A 57 -5.26 -1.07 -4.68
C VAL A 57 -4.99 -2.37 -3.95
N GLY A 58 -4.47 -3.36 -4.66
CA GLY A 58 -4.16 -4.67 -4.11
C GLY A 58 -3.29 -5.46 -5.05
N SER A 59 -2.68 -6.52 -4.54
CA SER A 59 -2.00 -7.53 -5.34
C SER A 59 -2.82 -8.80 -5.42
N ASP A 60 -2.72 -9.53 -6.52
CA ASP A 60 -3.41 -10.81 -6.72
C ASP A 60 -2.93 -11.90 -5.75
N PHE A 61 -1.64 -11.86 -5.39
CA PHE A 61 -1.00 -12.87 -4.53
C PHE A 61 -0.01 -12.25 -3.56
N GLY A 62 0.05 -12.81 -2.35
CA GLY A 62 1.11 -12.54 -1.41
C GLY A 62 2.34 -13.44 -1.64
N ARG A 63 3.35 -13.23 -0.80
CA ARG A 63 4.49 -14.14 -0.67
C ARG A 63 4.54 -14.69 0.74
N THR A 64 4.98 -15.94 0.89
CA THR A 64 5.14 -16.55 2.21
C THR A 64 5.91 -15.62 3.16
N PRO A 65 5.49 -15.53 4.43
CA PRO A 65 6.23 -14.74 5.42
C PRO A 65 7.64 -15.31 5.64
N PHE A 66 7.76 -16.64 5.59
CA PHE A 66 9.01 -17.38 5.80
C PHE A 66 9.62 -17.89 4.49
N TYR A 67 10.93 -18.19 4.53
CA TYR A 67 11.67 -18.75 3.40
C TYR A 67 11.44 -20.27 3.29
N ASN A 68 11.41 -20.76 2.05
CA ASN A 68 11.37 -22.18 1.75
C ASN A 68 12.78 -22.82 1.81
N SER A 69 12.85 -24.15 1.60
CA SER A 69 14.12 -24.90 1.64
C SER A 69 15.15 -24.44 0.59
N ALA A 70 14.68 -23.84 -0.51
CA ALA A 70 15.51 -23.26 -1.56
C ALA A 70 15.90 -21.79 -1.30
N ARG A 71 15.62 -21.25 -0.09
CA ARG A 71 15.85 -19.85 0.29
C ARG A 71 15.06 -18.84 -0.55
N GLY A 72 13.99 -19.26 -1.19
CA GLY A 72 13.00 -18.42 -1.85
C GLY A 72 11.77 -18.17 -0.97
N LYS A 73 10.83 -17.36 -1.46
CA LYS A 73 9.47 -17.26 -0.90
C LYS A 73 8.50 -17.94 -1.86
N ASP A 74 7.40 -18.51 -1.40
CA ASP A 74 6.39 -19.13 -2.27
C ASP A 74 5.18 -18.21 -2.48
N HIS A 75 4.28 -18.57 -3.41
CA HIS A 75 2.99 -17.89 -3.57
C HIS A 75 2.14 -18.08 -2.32
N TRP A 76 1.46 -17.02 -1.89
CA TRP A 76 0.62 -17.03 -0.70
C TRP A 76 -0.75 -16.41 -1.03
N ASN A 77 -1.80 -16.98 -0.44
CA ASN A 77 -3.19 -16.56 -0.69
C ASN A 77 -3.65 -15.41 0.24
N VAL A 78 -2.79 -14.94 1.16
CA VAL A 78 -3.06 -13.78 2.01
C VAL A 78 -2.28 -12.58 1.48
N THR A 79 -2.98 -11.45 1.28
CA THR A 79 -2.45 -10.19 0.76
C THR A 79 -3.11 -9.00 1.48
N SER A 80 -2.57 -7.80 1.27
CA SER A 80 -3.14 -6.55 1.75
C SER A 80 -3.79 -5.77 0.61
N MET A 81 -4.88 -5.07 0.91
CA MET A 81 -5.55 -4.18 -0.02
C MET A 81 -5.87 -2.85 0.66
N MET A 82 -5.96 -1.79 -0.13
CA MET A 82 -6.38 -0.46 0.27
C MET A 82 -7.57 -0.04 -0.57
N ALA A 83 -8.55 0.62 0.05
CA ALA A 83 -9.63 1.29 -0.66
C ALA A 83 -9.76 2.73 -0.15
N MET A 84 -10.06 3.66 -1.05
CA MET A 84 -10.30 5.07 -0.73
C MET A 84 -11.28 5.72 -1.72
N GLY A 85 -11.82 6.87 -1.34
CA GLY A 85 -12.74 7.65 -2.15
C GLY A 85 -14.21 7.37 -1.90
N ALA A 86 -15.04 7.58 -2.92
CA ALA A 86 -16.50 7.57 -2.80
C ALA A 86 -17.01 6.30 -2.12
N GLY A 87 -17.86 6.47 -1.09
CA GLY A 87 -18.48 5.36 -0.37
C GLY A 87 -17.54 4.56 0.55
N VAL A 88 -16.26 4.93 0.66
CA VAL A 88 -15.30 4.27 1.57
C VAL A 88 -15.15 5.09 2.84
N ARG A 89 -15.45 4.47 3.98
CA ARG A 89 -15.18 5.07 5.30
C ARG A 89 -13.69 4.92 5.64
N GLY A 90 -12.94 6.03 5.51
CA GLY A 90 -11.53 6.08 5.85
C GLY A 90 -11.21 5.81 7.33
N ASN A 91 -9.92 5.74 7.64
CA ASN A 91 -9.37 5.50 8.98
C ASN A 91 -9.88 4.21 9.64
N ARG A 92 -9.97 3.13 8.86
CA ARG A 92 -10.42 1.81 9.29
C ARG A 92 -9.51 0.74 8.73
N VAL A 93 -9.39 -0.34 9.48
CA VAL A 93 -8.74 -1.58 9.07
C VAL A 93 -9.75 -2.71 9.24
N ALA A 94 -9.90 -3.53 8.21
CA ALA A 94 -10.73 -4.72 8.24
C ALA A 94 -9.87 -5.93 7.88
N GLY A 95 -10.01 -7.01 8.66
CA GLY A 95 -9.14 -8.16 8.57
C GLY A 95 -8.00 -8.14 9.58
N ALA A 96 -7.50 -9.32 9.87
CA ALA A 96 -6.36 -9.57 10.74
C ALA A 96 -5.77 -10.93 10.37
N THR A 97 -4.51 -11.14 10.72
CA THR A 97 -3.86 -12.44 10.60
C THR A 97 -3.46 -12.98 11.96
N ASP A 98 -3.30 -14.29 12.05
CA ASP A 98 -2.74 -14.93 13.24
C ASP A 98 -1.20 -14.82 13.30
N ALA A 99 -0.58 -15.53 14.24
CA ALA A 99 0.88 -15.57 14.38
C ALA A 99 1.61 -16.22 13.20
N HIS A 100 0.92 -17.04 12.41
CA HIS A 100 1.44 -17.70 11.21
C HIS A 100 1.16 -16.89 9.93
N VAL A 101 0.52 -15.73 10.06
CA VAL A 101 0.10 -14.86 8.95
C VAL A 101 -0.99 -15.50 8.09
N ASP A 102 -1.80 -16.37 8.70
CA ASP A 102 -3.03 -16.90 8.11
C ASP A 102 -4.19 -15.91 8.34
N ALA A 103 -5.08 -15.78 7.36
CA ALA A 103 -6.21 -14.86 7.44
C ALA A 103 -7.24 -15.33 8.47
N LEU A 104 -7.59 -14.46 9.40
CA LEU A 104 -8.70 -14.69 10.32
C LEU A 104 -10.04 -14.43 9.62
N ALA A 105 -11.08 -15.17 10.03
CA ALA A 105 -12.42 -14.95 9.53
C ALA A 105 -12.90 -13.53 9.84
N VAL A 106 -13.28 -12.78 8.80
CA VAL A 106 -13.82 -11.43 8.95
C VAL A 106 -15.34 -11.53 9.11
N ASN A 107 -15.85 -10.96 10.20
CA ASN A 107 -17.30 -10.84 10.39
C ASN A 107 -17.88 -9.84 9.38
N SER A 108 -18.65 -10.31 8.41
CA SER A 108 -19.31 -9.45 7.41
C SER A 108 -20.42 -8.57 7.99
N ALA A 109 -20.90 -8.86 9.20
CA ALA A 109 -21.85 -8.01 9.92
C ALA A 109 -21.21 -6.73 10.48
N PHE A 110 -19.91 -6.50 10.27
CA PHE A 110 -19.23 -5.26 10.60
C PHE A 110 -19.76 -4.12 9.70
N ARG A 111 -20.92 -3.56 10.04
CA ARG A 111 -21.64 -2.45 9.37
C ARG A 111 -20.86 -1.12 9.33
N GLY A 112 -19.58 -1.15 9.70
CA GLY A 112 -18.69 0.00 9.71
C GLY A 112 -17.99 0.28 8.38
N MET A 113 -18.11 -0.58 7.38
CA MET A 113 -17.26 -0.52 6.18
C MET A 113 -17.76 0.42 5.07
N LEU A 114 -19.08 0.64 4.97
CA LEU A 114 -19.76 1.54 4.01
C LEU A 114 -20.49 2.65 4.74
#